data_AF-A0A803T031-F1
#
_entry.id   AF-A0A803T031-F1
#
_cell.length_a   1.000
_cell.length_b   1.000
_cell.length_c   1.000
_cell.angle_alpha   90.00
_cell.angle_beta   90.00
_cell.angle_gamma   90.00
#
_symmetry.space_group_name_H-M   'P 1'
#
loop_
_entity.id
_entity.type
_entity.pdbx_description
1 polymer ?
#
loop_
_entity_poly.entity_id
_entity_poly.type
_entity_poly.pdbx_seq_one_letter_code
_entity_poly.pdbx_strand_id
1 'polypeptide(L)'
;MDSSFSRKIHLTLPRFSLDGSYDVEKTLRKLGINDVFTNHANLTGISGDRNLKVSKAIHKAYLNVHENGTEAAAVTVIEVCLYSASKHIKCDRPFIFLICDEWNKSILFMGRLKNPSKK
;
A
#
# COMPACT_ATOMS: atom_id res chain seq x y z
N MET A 1 19.97 -3.10 18.22
CA MET A 1 19.68 -4.53 18.40
C MET A 1 18.69 -4.89 17.34
N ASP A 2 19.11 -5.60 16.29
CA ASP A 2 18.19 -6.39 15.46
C ASP A 2 19.05 -7.45 14.78
N SER A 3 19.12 -8.63 15.42
CA SER A 3 19.56 -9.81 14.70
C SER A 3 18.45 -10.16 13.72
N SER A 4 18.60 -9.79 12.46
CA SER A 4 17.72 -10.26 11.40
C SER A 4 17.88 -11.78 11.30
N PHE A 5 16.94 -12.51 11.90
CA PHE A 5 16.85 -13.95 11.72
C PHE A 5 16.38 -14.22 10.29
N SER A 6 17.34 -14.39 9.39
CA SER A 6 17.07 -14.82 8.02
C SER A 6 16.86 -16.33 8.00
N ARG A 7 15.71 -16.76 7.46
CA ARG A 7 15.40 -18.18 7.24
C ARG A 7 15.06 -18.39 5.77
N LYS A 8 15.72 -19.38 5.15
CA LYS A 8 15.36 -19.82 3.80
C LYS A 8 13.95 -20.42 3.79
N ILE A 9 13.09 -19.90 2.91
CA ILE A 9 11.72 -20.38 2.68
C ILE A 9 11.47 -20.47 1.18
N HIS A 10 10.50 -21.30 0.80
CA HIS A 10 9.95 -21.29 -0.55
C HIS A 10 8.66 -20.47 -0.56
N LEU A 11 8.69 -19.27 -1.14
CA LEU A 11 7.57 -18.34 -1.16
C LEU A 11 6.87 -18.35 -2.52
N THR A 12 5.56 -18.47 -2.52
CA THR A 12 4.71 -18.22 -3.68
C THR A 12 3.81 -17.02 -3.40
N LEU A 13 4.03 -15.92 -4.12
CA LEU A 13 3.24 -14.70 -4.06
C LEU A 13 2.60 -14.46 -5.45
N PRO A 14 1.30 -14.17 -5.55
CA PRO A 14 0.68 -13.90 -6.84
C PRO A 14 1.14 -12.55 -7.39
N ARG A 15 1.20 -12.43 -8.71
CA ARG A 15 1.12 -11.12 -9.39
C ARG A 15 -0.28 -10.56 -9.20
N PHE A 16 -0.38 -9.26 -8.94
CA PHE A 16 -1.68 -8.59 -8.84
C PHE A 16 -1.54 -7.10 -9.13
N SER A 17 -2.63 -6.51 -9.61
CA SER A 17 -2.78 -5.06 -9.71
C SER A 17 -4.02 -4.66 -8.93
N LEU A 18 -3.96 -3.52 -8.24
CA LEU A 18 -5.07 -2.96 -7.49
C LEU A 18 -5.20 -1.49 -7.85
N ASP A 19 -6.40 -1.07 -8.20
CA ASP A 19 -6.76 0.34 -8.26
C ASP A 19 -7.81 0.68 -7.19
N GLY A 20 -7.72 1.90 -6.66
CA GLY A 20 -8.64 2.40 -5.66
C GLY A 20 -8.89 3.88 -5.90
N SER A 21 -10.15 4.26 -5.99
CA SER A 21 -10.58 5.67 -6.05
C SER A 21 -11.57 5.91 -4.93
N TYR A 22 -11.19 6.73 -3.97
CA TYR A 22 -11.98 7.01 -2.78
C TYR A 22 -12.36 8.48 -2.76
N ASP A 23 -13.66 8.74 -2.65
CA ASP A 23 -14.14 10.03 -2.18
C ASP A 23 -13.82 10.12 -0.68
N VAL A 24 -12.72 10.83 -0.38
CA VAL A 24 -12.20 10.90 0.99
C VAL A 24 -12.92 11.96 1.81
N GLU A 25 -13.74 12.82 1.21
CA GLU A 25 -14.52 13.80 1.99
C GLU A 25 -15.36 13.09 3.06
N LYS A 26 -16.12 12.06 2.67
CA LYS A 26 -16.97 11.30 3.61
C LYS A 26 -16.15 10.67 4.74
N THR A 27 -14.98 10.15 4.41
CA THR A 27 -14.08 9.51 5.39
C THR A 27 -13.48 10.55 6.34
N LEU A 28 -12.96 11.66 5.81
CA LEU A 28 -12.36 12.73 6.59
C LEU A 28 -13.39 13.39 7.53
N ARG A 29 -14.62 13.60 7.06
CA ARG A 29 -15.74 14.08 7.89
C ARG A 29 -16.04 13.13 9.06
N LYS A 30 -16.10 11.82 8.80
CA LYS A 30 -16.28 10.80 9.84
C LYS A 30 -15.13 10.77 10.85
N LEU A 31 -13.93 11.18 10.44
CA LEU A 31 -12.77 11.33 11.32
C LEU A 31 -12.72 12.70 12.04
N GLY A 32 -13.73 13.56 11.85
CA GLY A 32 -13.85 14.86 12.52
C GLY A 32 -13.39 16.06 11.68
N ILE A 33 -12.83 15.84 10.50
CA ILE A 33 -12.38 16.92 9.59
C ILE A 33 -13.59 17.39 8.78
N ASN A 34 -14.35 18.33 9.35
CA ASN A 34 -15.61 18.80 8.78
C ASN A 34 -15.51 20.21 8.19
N ASP A 35 -14.95 21.16 8.94
CA ASP A 35 -15.05 22.59 8.66
C ASP A 35 -14.56 22.95 7.25
N VAL A 36 -13.44 22.36 6.83
CA VAL A 36 -12.80 22.58 5.52
C VAL A 36 -13.71 22.32 4.32
N PHE A 37 -14.75 21.49 4.51
CA PHE A 37 -15.73 21.14 3.49
C PHE A 37 -17.08 21.86 3.66
N THR A 38 -17.15 22.87 4.53
CA THR A 38 -18.38 23.65 4.81
C THR A 38 -18.14 25.13 4.58
N ASN A 39 -19.17 25.95 4.75
CA ASN A 39 -19.03 27.41 4.68
C ASN A 39 -18.32 28.00 5.92
N HIS A 40 -18.00 27.18 6.93
CA HIS A 40 -17.19 27.59 8.09
C HIS A 40 -15.68 27.41 7.85
N ALA A 41 -15.28 26.94 6.66
CA ALA A 41 -13.87 26.74 6.32
C ALA A 41 -13.09 28.06 6.42
N ASN A 42 -11.99 28.05 7.17
CA ASN A 42 -11.04 29.14 7.17
C ASN A 42 -9.83 28.80 6.29
N LEU A 43 -9.89 29.20 5.02
CA LEU A 43 -8.83 28.98 4.03
C LEU A 43 -8.15 30.30 3.60
N THR A 44 -8.19 31.33 4.45
CA THR A 44 -7.58 32.64 4.13
C THR A 44 -6.07 32.57 3.92
N GLY A 45 -5.39 31.54 4.44
CA GLY A 45 -3.98 31.29 4.15
C GLY A 45 -3.68 30.91 2.70
N ILE A 46 -4.70 30.53 1.90
CA ILE A 46 -4.56 30.18 0.48
C ILE A 46 -4.86 31.39 -0.41
N SER A 47 -5.99 32.08 -0.22
CA SER A 47 -6.43 33.17 -1.12
C SER A 47 -6.76 34.50 -0.44
N GLY A 48 -6.71 34.59 0.89
CA GLY A 48 -7.20 35.75 1.65
C GLY A 48 -8.72 35.89 1.72
N ASP A 49 -9.47 35.19 0.85
CA ASP A 49 -10.94 35.16 0.85
C ASP A 49 -11.49 34.23 1.94
N ARG A 50 -12.56 34.66 2.59
CA ARG A 50 -13.30 33.87 3.60
C ARG A 50 -14.39 33.00 2.98
N ASN A 51 -14.69 33.15 1.70
CA ASN A 51 -15.70 32.37 0.97
C ASN A 51 -15.09 31.19 0.21
N LEU A 52 -13.95 30.66 0.68
CA LEU A 52 -13.27 29.52 0.07
C LEU A 52 -13.46 28.25 0.92
N LYS A 53 -13.85 27.15 0.27
CA LYS A 53 -13.95 25.82 0.88
C LYS A 53 -13.50 24.73 -0.08
N VAL A 54 -13.18 23.56 0.46
CA VAL A 54 -12.95 22.37 -0.36
C VAL A 54 -14.30 21.80 -0.79
N SER A 55 -14.55 21.77 -2.09
CA SER A 55 -15.79 21.24 -2.66
C SER A 55 -15.77 19.73 -2.87
N LYS A 56 -14.58 19.14 -3.05
CA LYS A 56 -14.39 17.70 -3.27
C LYS A 56 -12.96 17.29 -2.96
N ALA A 57 -12.78 16.11 -2.35
CA ALA A 57 -11.47 15.50 -2.16
C ALA A 57 -11.51 14.04 -2.61
N ILE A 58 -10.66 13.68 -3.57
CA ILE A 58 -10.56 12.31 -4.11
C ILE A 58 -9.14 11.81 -3.93
N HIS A 59 -8.98 10.64 -3.33
CA HIS A 59 -7.72 9.91 -3.30
C HIS A 59 -7.77 8.75 -4.29
N LYS A 60 -6.86 8.77 -5.28
CA LYS A 60 -6.68 7.68 -6.23
C LYS A 60 -5.32 7.03 -6.01
N ALA A 61 -5.31 5.71 -5.95
CA ALA A 61 -4.10 4.92 -5.79
C ALA A 61 -4.13 3.75 -6.78
N TYR A 62 -2.95 3.41 -7.30
CA TYR A 62 -2.73 2.25 -8.14
C TYR A 62 -1.48 1.52 -7.65
N LEU A 63 -1.56 0.19 -7.58
CA LEU A 63 -0.46 -0.67 -7.20
C LEU A 63 -0.37 -1.82 -8.20
N ASN A 64 0.84 -2.11 -8.67
CA ASN A 64 1.10 -3.24 -9.53
C ASN A 64 2.28 -4.06 -8.99
N VAL A 65 2.02 -5.28 -8.55
CA VAL A 65 3.01 -6.19 -7.98
C VAL A 65 3.33 -7.28 -8.97
N HIS A 66 4.61 -7.34 -9.35
CA HIS A 66 5.19 -8.30 -10.27
C HIS A 66 6.65 -8.53 -9.87
N GLU A 67 7.25 -9.63 -10.32
CA GLU A 67 8.59 -10.07 -9.91
C GLU A 67 9.68 -9.14 -10.45
N ASN A 68 9.41 -8.45 -11.56
CA ASN A 68 10.36 -7.55 -12.22
C ASN A 68 10.28 -6.12 -11.68
N GLY A 69 9.92 -5.91 -10.39
CA GLY A 69 9.78 -4.57 -9.80
C GLY A 69 10.95 -3.60 -10.06
N THR A 70 12.11 -4.11 -10.52
CA THR A 70 13.04 -3.46 -11.48
C THR A 70 13.76 -4.57 -12.28
N GLU A 71 13.85 -4.46 -13.61
CA GLU A 71 14.66 -5.35 -14.46
C GLU A 71 16.16 -5.09 -14.23
N ALA A 72 16.82 -5.85 -13.34
CA ALA A 72 18.25 -6.22 -13.44
C ALA A 72 18.74 -6.90 -12.14
N ALA A 73 18.37 -8.16 -11.93
CA ALA A 73 19.15 -9.08 -11.10
C ALA A 73 18.64 -10.52 -11.27
N ALA A 74 18.49 -10.99 -12.51
CA ALA A 74 18.34 -12.42 -12.75
C ALA A 74 19.72 -13.09 -12.57
N VAL A 75 20.18 -13.23 -11.33
CA VAL A 75 21.28 -14.14 -11.02
C VAL A 75 20.68 -15.52 -10.85
N THR A 76 20.90 -16.38 -11.83
CA THR A 76 20.54 -17.80 -11.75
C THR A 76 21.41 -18.46 -10.69
N VAL A 77 20.96 -18.46 -9.43
CA VAL A 77 21.63 -19.21 -8.36
C VAL A 77 21.11 -20.64 -8.38
N ILE A 78 21.96 -21.58 -8.81
CA ILE A 78 21.70 -23.01 -8.61
C ILE A 78 22.02 -23.31 -7.15
N GLU A 79 21.01 -23.29 -6.27
CA GLU A 79 21.15 -23.74 -4.88
C GLU A 79 20.87 -25.25 -4.79
N VAL A 80 21.93 -26.04 -4.62
CA VAL A 80 21.81 -27.43 -4.17
C VAL A 80 21.50 -27.40 -2.67
N CYS A 81 20.23 -27.58 -2.31
CA CYS A 81 19.83 -27.74 -0.91
C CYS A 81 19.74 -29.21 -0.52
N LEU A 82 20.39 -29.60 0.59
CA LEU A 82 20.04 -30.83 1.31
C LEU A 82 18.56 -30.76 1.72
N TYR A 83 17.83 -31.88 1.54
CA TYR A 83 16.43 -32.06 1.92
C TYR A 83 16.23 -32.00 3.46
N SER A 84 16.48 -30.85 4.09
CA SER A 84 15.73 -30.48 5.28
C SER A 84 14.43 -29.84 4.80
N ALA A 85 13.29 -30.16 5.43
CA ALA A 85 11.97 -29.66 5.02
C ALA A 85 11.95 -28.13 4.98
N SER A 86 12.21 -27.55 3.80
CA SER A 86 12.14 -26.12 3.57
C SER A 86 10.69 -25.68 3.77
N LYS A 87 10.48 -24.57 4.48
CA LYS A 87 9.11 -24.14 4.80
C LYS A 87 8.51 -23.49 3.54
N HIS A 88 7.45 -24.09 3.02
CA HIS A 88 6.67 -23.51 1.92
C HIS A 88 5.63 -22.53 2.48
N ILE A 89 5.64 -21.29 1.98
CA ILE A 89 4.63 -20.29 2.27
C ILE A 89 3.98 -19.91 0.95
N LYS A 90 2.66 -20.10 0.86
CA LYS A 90 1.89 -19.79 -0.32
C LYS A 90 0.80 -18.79 0.04
N CYS A 91 0.79 -17.66 -0.67
CA CYS A 91 -0.21 -16.60 -0.53
C CYS A 91 -1.38 -16.86 -1.50
N ASP A 92 -2.12 -17.95 -1.28
CA ASP A 92 -3.24 -18.40 -2.13
C ASP A 92 -4.63 -18.16 -1.53
N ARG A 93 -4.71 -17.35 -0.48
CA ARG A 93 -5.94 -16.94 0.20
C ARG A 93 -5.85 -15.47 0.58
N PRO A 94 -6.96 -14.81 0.94
CA PRO A 94 -6.95 -13.38 1.23
C PRO A 94 -5.87 -12.98 2.25
N PHE A 95 -5.11 -11.94 1.93
CA PHE A 95 -4.04 -11.42 2.79
C PHE A 95 -4.03 -9.89 2.82
N ILE A 96 -3.37 -9.35 3.84
CA ILE A 96 -3.12 -7.91 4.01
C ILE A 96 -1.65 -7.65 3.70
N PHE A 97 -1.35 -6.51 3.10
CA PHE A 97 0.01 -6.06 2.85
C PHE A 97 0.16 -4.58 3.22
N LEU A 98 1.39 -4.22 3.54
CA LEU A 98 1.82 -2.86 3.86
C LEU A 98 3.10 -2.59 3.05
N ILE A 99 3.18 -1.42 2.42
CA ILE A 99 4.42 -0.90 1.85
C ILE A 99 4.82 0.26 2.75
N CYS A 100 5.96 0.11 3.40
CA CYS A 100 6.45 1.06 4.39
C CYS A 100 7.74 1.70 3.89
N ASP A 101 7.92 2.98 4.20
CA ASP A 101 9.21 3.63 4.11
C ASP A 101 10.04 3.28 5.36
N GLU A 102 11.19 2.65 5.16
CA GLU A 102 12.06 2.22 6.25
C GLU A 102 12.71 3.38 6.99
N TRP A 103 12.93 4.52 6.33
CA TRP A 103 13.58 5.68 6.95
C TRP A 103 12.60 6.43 7.86
N ASN A 104 11.47 6.88 7.30
CA ASN A 104 10.48 7.65 8.05
C ASN A 104 9.52 6.79 8.88
N LYS A 105 9.59 5.45 8.75
CA LYS A 105 8.67 4.49 9.39
C LYS A 105 7.19 4.74 9.03
N SER A 106 6.96 5.35 7.87
CA SER A 106 5.64 5.71 7.37
C SER A 106 5.02 4.60 6.52
N ILE A 107 3.71 4.42 6.62
CA ILE A 107 2.95 3.52 5.73
C ILE A 107 2.62 4.26 4.44
N LEU A 108 3.18 3.82 3.32
CA LEU A 108 2.93 4.40 1.99
C LEU A 108 1.67 3.79 1.35
N PHE A 109 1.51 2.47 1.49
CA PHE A 109 0.33 1.75 1.03
C PHE A 109 -0.10 0.73 2.06
N MET A 110 -1.42 0.58 2.21
CA MET A 110 -2.04 -0.49 2.97
C MET A 110 -3.17 -1.06 2.14
N GLY A 111 -3.22 -2.38 2.02
CA GLY A 111 -4.25 -3.03 1.21
C GLY A 111 -4.55 -4.45 1.64
N ARG A 112 -5.69 -4.94 1.15
CA ARG A 112 -6.12 -6.33 1.32
C ARG A 112 -6.39 -6.93 -0.05
N LEU A 113 -5.63 -7.96 -0.42
CA LEU A 113 -5.88 -8.74 -1.63
C LEU A 113 -6.83 -9.89 -1.30
N LYS A 114 -8.02 -9.91 -1.91
CA LYS A 114 -8.96 -11.05 -1.78
C LYS A 114 -8.90 -12.00 -2.97
N ASN A 115 -8.74 -11.47 -4.18
CA ASN A 115 -8.65 -12.24 -5.41
C ASN A 115 -7.69 -11.51 -6.37
N PRO A 116 -6.55 -12.12 -6.75
CA PRO A 116 -5.54 -11.51 -7.61
C PRO A 116 -5.98 -11.34 -9.08
N SER A 117 -7.00 -12.08 -9.52
CA SER A 117 -7.50 -12.03 -10.90
C SER A 117 -8.57 -10.95 -11.13
N LYS A 118 -9.03 -10.31 -10.07
CA LYS A 118 -9.96 -9.17 -10.16
C LYS A 118 -9.14 -7.88 -10.12
N LYS A 119 -9.37 -7.00 -11.10
CA LYS A 119 -8.95 -5.60 -11.03
C LYS A 119 -9.85 -4.88 -10.02
#